data_AF-Q8KMI5-F1
#
_entry.id   AF-Q8KMI5-F1
#
_cell.length_a   1.000
_cell.length_b   1.000
_cell.length_c   1.000
_cell.angle_alpha   90.00
_cell.angle_beta   90.00
_cell.angle_gamma   90.00
#
_symmetry.space_group_name_H-M   'P 1'
#
loop_
_entity.id
_entity.type
_entity.pdbx_description
1 polymer ?
#
loop_
_entity_poly.entity_id
_entity_poly.type
_entity_poly.pdbx_seq_one_letter_code
_entity_poly.pdbx_strand_id
1 'polypeptide(L)'
;AKEYARMESVKDERQFGTLLDGLTRLEAGNRVHPRWGETMKVASNFLEVGEYNAIAASAMLWDSASAAEQKNGYLAQVLDEIRHTHQCGFVNYYFSKHYHDPAGHNDARRTRAIGPLWKGMKRVFADGFISGDAVECSVNLQLVGEACFTNPLIVAVTEWASANGDEITPTVFLSIETDELRHMANGYQTVVSIANDPAAQKYLNTDLNNAFWTQQKYFTPVLGMLFEYGSKFKVEPWVKTWNRWVYEDWGGIWIGRLAKYGVNSPPSLRDAKKDAYWAHHDLFLLAYALWPTGFFRLSLPDEEDMEWFEANYPGWDAHYGKILREWKALGCEDPKSGFLPIQWLVQNGHQVYVDRVSQVPFCPTLAKCSGSLRVHEFNGQKHSFSDDWGERMWM
;
A
#
# COMPACT_ATOMS: atom_id res chain seq x y z
N ALA A 1 -10.26 -28.80 4.44
CA ALA A 1 -10.53 -28.93 2.98
C ALA A 1 -12.01 -28.80 2.62
N LYS A 2 -12.90 -29.77 2.95
CA LYS A 2 -14.31 -29.72 2.50
C LYS A 2 -15.11 -28.51 3.00
N GLU A 3 -15.03 -28.21 4.29
CA GLU A 3 -15.75 -27.08 4.87
C GLU A 3 -15.19 -25.73 4.41
N TYR A 4 -13.86 -25.62 4.29
CA TYR A 4 -13.20 -24.45 3.71
C TYR A 4 -13.76 -24.14 2.31
N ALA A 5 -13.79 -25.13 1.41
CA ALA A 5 -14.31 -24.92 0.07
C ALA A 5 -15.79 -24.49 0.06
N ARG A 6 -16.60 -25.07 0.96
CA ARG A 6 -18.02 -24.73 1.09
C ARG A 6 -18.24 -23.30 1.59
N MET A 7 -17.48 -22.83 2.58
CA MET A 7 -17.65 -21.48 3.12
C MET A 7 -17.24 -20.41 2.10
N GLU A 8 -16.14 -20.63 1.36
CA GLU A 8 -15.68 -19.67 0.36
C GLU A 8 -16.58 -19.66 -0.88
N SER A 9 -17.07 -20.82 -1.34
CA SER A 9 -17.96 -20.87 -2.53
C SER A 9 -19.27 -20.10 -2.32
N VAL A 10 -19.82 -20.10 -1.10
CA VAL A 10 -21.05 -19.36 -0.77
C VAL A 10 -20.84 -17.85 -0.91
N LYS A 11 -19.65 -17.34 -0.57
CA LYS A 11 -19.29 -15.93 -0.76
C LYS A 11 -19.17 -15.60 -2.24
N ASP A 12 -18.48 -16.45 -2.99
CA ASP A 12 -18.23 -16.26 -4.42
C ASP A 12 -19.54 -16.21 -5.23
N GLU A 13 -20.52 -17.06 -4.91
CA GLU A 13 -21.84 -17.02 -5.56
C GLU A 13 -22.53 -15.65 -5.44
N ARG A 14 -22.41 -15.00 -4.28
CA ARG A 14 -22.96 -13.66 -4.06
C ARG A 14 -22.15 -12.60 -4.79
N GLN A 15 -20.84 -12.64 -4.66
CA GLN A 15 -19.92 -11.69 -5.30
C GLN A 15 -20.12 -11.67 -6.83
N PHE A 16 -20.04 -12.83 -7.48
CA PHE A 16 -20.14 -12.91 -8.94
C PHE A 16 -21.56 -12.70 -9.44
N GLY A 17 -22.59 -13.09 -8.68
CA GLY A 17 -23.98 -12.76 -9.00
C GLY A 17 -24.19 -11.24 -9.08
N THR A 18 -23.68 -10.49 -8.10
CA THR A 18 -23.74 -9.02 -8.11
C THR A 18 -22.98 -8.42 -9.28
N LEU A 19 -21.73 -8.85 -9.53
CA LEU A 19 -20.88 -8.31 -10.60
C LEU A 19 -21.46 -8.56 -11.99
N LEU A 20 -21.83 -9.81 -12.29
CA LEU A 20 -22.13 -10.27 -13.64
C LEU A 20 -23.59 -10.13 -14.05
N ASP A 21 -24.52 -9.92 -13.10
CA ASP A 21 -25.92 -9.60 -13.39
C ASP A 21 -26.25 -8.15 -13.00
N GLY A 22 -26.24 -7.85 -11.71
CA GLY A 22 -26.73 -6.59 -11.17
C GLY A 22 -25.96 -5.38 -11.68
N LEU A 23 -24.65 -5.35 -11.41
CA LEU A 23 -23.78 -4.23 -11.76
C LEU A 23 -23.59 -4.07 -13.27
N THR A 24 -23.53 -5.19 -14.01
CA THR A 24 -23.47 -5.14 -15.49
C THR A 24 -24.75 -4.54 -16.07
N ARG A 25 -25.94 -4.91 -15.58
CA ARG A 25 -27.22 -4.35 -16.02
C ARG A 25 -27.35 -2.86 -15.68
N LEU A 26 -26.73 -2.41 -14.58
CA LEU A 26 -26.70 -1.00 -14.18
C LEU A 26 -25.62 -0.18 -14.90
N GLU A 27 -24.78 -0.81 -15.72
CA GLU A 27 -23.61 -0.21 -16.36
C GLU A 27 -22.68 0.46 -15.33
N ALA A 28 -22.60 -0.10 -14.11
CA ALA A 28 -21.89 0.50 -12.98
C ALA A 28 -20.41 0.74 -13.30
N GLY A 29 -19.79 -0.14 -14.11
CA GLY A 29 -18.38 -0.04 -14.46
C GLY A 29 -17.99 1.21 -15.25
N ASN A 30 -18.93 1.95 -15.84
CA ASN A 30 -18.63 3.21 -16.51
C ASN A 30 -19.24 4.44 -15.82
N ARG A 31 -19.72 4.29 -14.59
CA ARG A 31 -20.28 5.37 -13.76
C ARG A 31 -19.35 5.79 -12.62
N VAL A 32 -18.12 5.31 -12.67
CA VAL A 32 -17.04 5.62 -11.73
C VAL A 32 -16.40 6.96 -12.11
N HIS A 33 -16.11 7.81 -11.13
CA HIS A 33 -15.35 9.04 -11.37
C HIS A 33 -13.98 8.71 -11.99
N PRO A 34 -13.52 9.41 -13.04
CA PRO A 34 -12.31 9.03 -13.76
C PRO A 34 -11.07 8.85 -12.88
N ARG A 35 -10.83 9.78 -11.93
CA ARG A 35 -9.71 9.65 -10.99
C ARG A 35 -9.72 8.34 -10.20
N TRP A 36 -10.90 7.88 -9.77
CA TRP A 36 -11.01 6.65 -8.99
C TRP A 36 -10.82 5.40 -9.86
N GLY A 37 -11.37 5.39 -11.08
CA GLY A 37 -11.09 4.32 -12.04
C GLY A 37 -9.59 4.15 -12.30
N GLU A 38 -8.86 5.25 -12.48
CA GLU A 38 -7.39 5.23 -12.63
C GLU A 38 -6.68 4.76 -11.35
N THR A 39 -7.18 5.15 -10.18
CA THR A 39 -6.66 4.70 -8.87
C THR A 39 -6.80 3.20 -8.72
N MET A 40 -7.90 2.61 -9.19
CA MET A 40 -8.13 1.18 -9.14
C MET A 40 -7.21 0.36 -10.06
N LYS A 41 -6.64 0.95 -11.13
CA LYS A 41 -5.55 0.32 -11.89
C LYS A 41 -4.37 -0.01 -10.97
N VAL A 42 -4.02 0.93 -10.10
CA VAL A 42 -2.91 0.79 -9.14
C VAL A 42 -3.34 -0.07 -7.96
N ALA A 43 -4.37 0.33 -7.22
CA ALA A 43 -4.77 -0.30 -5.96
C ALA A 43 -5.00 -1.81 -6.13
N SER A 44 -5.80 -2.20 -7.13
CA SER A 44 -6.11 -3.61 -7.35
C SER A 44 -4.91 -4.41 -7.87
N ASN A 45 -4.11 -3.88 -8.79
CA ASN A 45 -2.96 -4.63 -9.32
C ASN A 45 -1.76 -4.69 -8.35
N PHE A 46 -1.59 -3.65 -7.51
CA PHE A 46 -0.54 -3.65 -6.50
C PHE A 46 -0.96 -4.55 -5.34
N LEU A 47 -2.23 -4.54 -4.92
CA LEU A 47 -2.71 -5.51 -3.93
C LEU A 47 -2.56 -6.95 -4.44
N GLU A 48 -2.87 -7.22 -5.73
CA GLU A 48 -2.70 -8.54 -6.36
C GLU A 48 -1.30 -9.17 -6.14
N VAL A 49 -0.22 -8.37 -6.11
CA VAL A 49 1.12 -8.93 -5.85
C VAL A 49 1.32 -9.29 -4.38
N GLY A 50 0.69 -8.55 -3.47
CA GLY A 50 0.58 -8.88 -2.05
C GLY A 50 -0.02 -10.26 -1.88
N GLU A 51 -1.24 -10.42 -2.40
CA GLU A 51 -1.97 -11.69 -2.31
C GLU A 51 -1.13 -12.82 -2.92
N TYR A 52 -0.57 -12.60 -4.11
CA TYR A 52 0.19 -13.65 -4.78
C TYR A 52 1.43 -14.10 -4.00
N ASN A 53 2.16 -13.18 -3.37
CA ASN A 53 3.33 -13.55 -2.56
C ASN A 53 2.94 -14.06 -1.18
N ALA A 54 1.79 -13.64 -0.65
CA ALA A 54 1.23 -14.17 0.58
C ALA A 54 0.90 -15.67 0.47
N ILE A 55 0.58 -16.18 -0.73
CA ILE A 55 0.49 -17.63 -1.02
C ILE A 55 1.80 -18.32 -0.63
N ALA A 56 2.92 -17.83 -1.15
CA ALA A 56 4.24 -18.43 -0.94
C ALA A 56 4.74 -18.22 0.49
N ALA A 57 4.50 -17.04 1.07
CA ALA A 57 4.81 -16.73 2.45
C ALA A 57 4.09 -17.68 3.41
N SER A 58 2.78 -17.84 3.24
CA SER A 58 1.97 -18.74 4.05
C SER A 58 2.37 -20.21 3.86
N ALA A 59 2.82 -20.59 2.65
CA ALA A 59 3.37 -21.92 2.41
C ALA A 59 4.72 -22.13 3.12
N MET A 60 5.58 -21.10 3.19
CA MET A 60 6.82 -21.13 3.96
C MET A 60 6.54 -21.24 5.47
N LEU A 61 5.52 -20.55 5.98
CA LEU A 61 5.07 -20.65 7.37
C LEU A 61 4.47 -22.02 7.67
N TRP A 62 3.71 -22.58 6.73
CA TRP A 62 3.24 -23.96 6.78
C TRP A 62 4.42 -24.92 6.92
N ASP A 63 5.48 -24.78 6.13
CA ASP A 63 6.69 -25.61 6.25
C ASP A 63 7.36 -25.46 7.62
N SER A 64 7.51 -24.21 8.08
CA SER A 64 8.19 -23.83 9.33
C SER A 64 7.51 -24.36 10.60
N ALA A 65 6.18 -24.41 10.63
CA ALA A 65 5.45 -24.94 11.78
C ALA A 65 5.68 -26.45 11.95
N SER A 66 5.65 -26.96 13.18
CA SER A 66 5.67 -28.43 13.43
C SER A 66 4.29 -28.97 13.80
N ALA A 67 3.46 -28.17 14.48
CA ALA A 67 2.13 -28.58 14.92
C ALA A 67 1.15 -28.64 13.73
N ALA A 68 0.43 -29.75 13.60
CA ALA A 68 -0.51 -29.96 12.49
C ALA A 68 -1.62 -28.89 12.41
N GLU A 69 -2.10 -28.39 13.56
CA GLU A 69 -3.12 -27.34 13.61
C GLU A 69 -2.58 -26.00 13.10
N GLN A 70 -1.37 -25.62 13.51
CA GLN A 70 -0.71 -24.41 13.03
C GLN A 70 -0.42 -24.49 11.53
N LYS A 71 0.06 -25.64 11.06
CA LYS A 71 0.21 -25.95 9.63
C LYS A 71 -1.11 -25.77 8.87
N ASN A 72 -2.23 -26.24 9.43
CA ASN A 72 -3.54 -26.13 8.81
C ASN A 72 -4.08 -24.68 8.79
N GLY A 73 -3.76 -23.87 9.81
CA GLY A 73 -4.07 -22.44 9.82
C GLY A 73 -3.40 -21.68 8.67
N TYR A 74 -2.08 -21.89 8.51
CA TYR A 74 -1.35 -21.32 7.37
C TYR A 74 -1.82 -21.88 6.03
N LEU A 75 -2.17 -23.16 5.94
CA LEU A 75 -2.73 -23.74 4.71
C LEU A 75 -4.07 -23.11 4.31
N ALA A 76 -4.93 -22.76 5.27
CA ALA A 76 -6.16 -22.03 4.96
C ALA A 76 -5.84 -20.66 4.35
N GLN A 77 -4.85 -19.96 4.92
CA GLN A 77 -4.37 -18.71 4.35
C GLN A 77 -3.80 -18.90 2.95
N VAL A 78 -2.94 -19.90 2.69
CA VAL A 78 -2.44 -20.21 1.33
C VAL A 78 -3.58 -20.24 0.29
N LEU A 79 -4.72 -20.84 0.62
CA LEU A 79 -5.87 -20.91 -0.29
C LEU A 79 -6.64 -19.59 -0.39
N ASP A 80 -6.77 -18.85 0.72
CA ASP A 80 -7.37 -17.52 0.73
C ASP A 80 -6.57 -16.56 -0.17
N GLU A 81 -5.25 -16.60 -0.10
CA GLU A 81 -4.40 -15.73 -0.91
C GLU A 81 -4.47 -16.05 -2.42
N ILE A 82 -4.73 -17.32 -2.78
CA ILE A 82 -5.07 -17.70 -4.16
C ILE A 82 -6.42 -17.09 -4.57
N ARG A 83 -7.41 -17.13 -3.68
CA ARG A 83 -8.73 -16.52 -3.90
C ARG A 83 -8.59 -15.01 -4.11
N HIS A 84 -7.85 -14.33 -3.24
CA HIS A 84 -7.64 -12.88 -3.26
C HIS A 84 -6.86 -12.41 -4.48
N THR A 85 -5.83 -13.18 -4.91
CA THR A 85 -5.14 -12.94 -6.18
C THR A 85 -6.11 -12.92 -7.36
N HIS A 86 -7.01 -13.91 -7.44
CA HIS A 86 -8.00 -13.97 -8.51
C HIS A 86 -9.05 -12.88 -8.39
N GLN A 87 -9.45 -12.48 -7.17
CA GLN A 87 -10.39 -11.40 -6.92
C GLN A 87 -9.84 -10.05 -7.36
N CYS A 88 -8.60 -9.71 -6.99
CA CYS A 88 -7.92 -8.51 -7.49
C CYS A 88 -7.76 -8.54 -9.02
N GLY A 89 -7.35 -9.67 -9.58
CA GLY A 89 -7.33 -9.87 -11.03
C GLY A 89 -8.70 -9.66 -11.68
N PHE A 90 -9.78 -10.09 -11.00
CA PHE A 90 -11.16 -9.97 -11.48
C PHE A 90 -11.65 -8.51 -11.47
N VAL A 91 -11.30 -7.71 -10.46
CA VAL A 91 -11.60 -6.28 -10.43
C VAL A 91 -11.04 -5.61 -11.68
N ASN A 92 -9.73 -5.75 -11.93
CA ASN A 92 -9.10 -5.19 -13.13
C ASN A 92 -9.69 -5.75 -14.43
N TYR A 93 -10.01 -7.04 -14.47
CA TYR A 93 -10.68 -7.66 -15.62
C TYR A 93 -12.07 -7.06 -15.88
N TYR A 94 -12.85 -6.80 -14.83
CA TYR A 94 -14.18 -6.19 -14.95
C TYR A 94 -14.07 -4.75 -15.45
N PHE A 95 -13.20 -3.94 -14.85
CA PHE A 95 -12.90 -2.59 -15.33
C PHE A 95 -12.44 -2.60 -16.79
N SER A 96 -11.54 -3.51 -17.18
CA SER A 96 -11.07 -3.65 -18.58
C SER A 96 -12.20 -3.89 -19.58
N LYS A 97 -13.33 -4.47 -19.15
CA LYS A 97 -14.48 -4.76 -20.01
C LYS A 97 -15.55 -3.68 -19.99
N HIS A 98 -15.69 -2.96 -18.88
CA HIS A 98 -16.87 -2.14 -18.61
C HIS A 98 -16.57 -0.66 -18.31
N TYR A 99 -15.30 -0.28 -18.10
CA TYR A 99 -14.89 1.10 -17.89
C TYR A 99 -14.35 1.73 -19.17
N HIS A 100 -14.52 3.06 -19.32
CA HIS A 100 -14.17 3.77 -20.56
C HIS A 100 -12.67 3.75 -20.90
N ASP A 101 -11.78 3.57 -19.93
CA ASP A 101 -10.33 3.51 -20.14
C ASP A 101 -9.73 2.18 -19.66
N PRO A 102 -9.77 1.13 -20.50
CA PRO A 102 -9.27 -0.19 -20.14
C PRO A 102 -7.74 -0.30 -20.14
N ALA A 103 -7.03 0.67 -20.72
CA ALA A 103 -5.56 0.64 -20.78
C ALA A 103 -4.97 0.75 -19.37
N GLY A 104 -3.97 -0.08 -19.05
CA GLY A 104 -3.46 -0.20 -17.69
C GLY A 104 -4.23 -1.22 -16.86
N HIS A 105 -5.58 -1.21 -16.84
CA HIS A 105 -6.33 -2.32 -16.22
C HIS A 105 -6.05 -3.65 -16.92
N ASN A 106 -5.97 -3.64 -18.25
CA ASN A 106 -5.84 -4.84 -19.06
C ASN A 106 -4.41 -5.40 -19.17
N ASP A 107 -3.40 -4.66 -18.68
CA ASP A 107 -2.01 -5.03 -18.87
C ASP A 107 -1.03 -4.59 -17.76
N ALA A 108 -1.52 -4.14 -16.61
CA ALA A 108 -0.72 -3.70 -15.45
C ALA A 108 0.41 -4.69 -15.10
N ARG A 109 0.18 -6.00 -15.22
CA ARG A 109 1.19 -7.03 -14.92
C ARG A 109 2.52 -6.85 -15.67
N ARG A 110 2.49 -6.24 -16.86
CA ARG A 110 3.70 -5.81 -17.60
C ARG A 110 4.01 -4.33 -17.44
N THR A 111 3.01 -3.45 -17.54
CA THR A 111 3.23 -1.99 -17.60
C THR A 111 3.67 -1.41 -16.26
N ARG A 112 3.30 -2.03 -15.12
CA ARG A 112 3.81 -1.69 -13.79
C ARG A 112 5.34 -1.72 -13.69
N ALA A 113 6.02 -2.50 -14.53
CA ALA A 113 7.48 -2.63 -14.50
C ALA A 113 8.23 -1.34 -14.86
N ILE A 114 7.56 -0.39 -15.54
CA ILE A 114 8.12 0.89 -16.01
C ILE A 114 8.34 1.85 -14.84
N GLY A 115 7.36 1.98 -13.95
CA GLY A 115 7.31 3.04 -12.93
C GLY A 115 8.11 2.73 -11.65
N PRO A 116 8.56 3.77 -10.92
CA PRO A 116 9.32 3.61 -9.69
C PRO A 116 8.46 3.12 -8.51
N LEU A 117 7.18 3.51 -8.43
CA LEU A 117 6.27 3.14 -7.32
C LEU A 117 6.09 1.62 -7.19
N TRP A 118 6.17 0.89 -8.30
CA TRP A 118 6.10 -0.56 -8.33
C TRP A 118 7.26 -1.22 -7.57
N LYS A 119 8.45 -0.62 -7.57
CA LYS A 119 9.63 -1.19 -6.89
C LYS A 119 9.44 -1.21 -5.38
N GLY A 120 8.85 -0.15 -4.81
CA GLY A 120 8.50 -0.11 -3.40
C GLY A 120 7.41 -1.11 -3.03
N MET A 121 6.39 -1.28 -3.91
CA MET A 121 5.35 -2.28 -3.68
C MET A 121 5.94 -3.69 -3.57
N LYS A 122 6.85 -4.05 -4.47
CA LYS A 122 7.56 -5.33 -4.38
C LYS A 122 8.35 -5.46 -3.08
N ARG A 123 8.95 -4.38 -2.57
CA ARG A 123 9.73 -4.46 -1.33
C ARG A 123 8.85 -4.84 -0.13
N VAL A 124 7.63 -4.29 -0.04
CA VAL A 124 6.74 -4.50 1.12
C VAL A 124 5.83 -5.72 0.97
N PHE A 125 5.24 -5.91 -0.20
CA PHE A 125 4.19 -6.92 -0.49
C PHE A 125 4.64 -7.98 -1.50
N ALA A 126 5.95 -8.11 -1.73
CA ALA A 126 6.49 -9.30 -2.39
C ALA A 126 7.71 -9.80 -1.62
N ASP A 127 8.87 -9.17 -1.85
CA ASP A 127 10.16 -9.60 -1.31
C ASP A 127 10.12 -9.65 0.23
N GLY A 128 9.51 -8.65 0.88
CA GLY A 128 9.35 -8.60 2.35
C GLY A 128 8.45 -9.69 2.95
N PHE A 129 7.62 -10.36 2.15
CA PHE A 129 6.78 -11.47 2.61
C PHE A 129 7.49 -12.83 2.51
N ILE A 130 8.56 -12.95 1.73
CA ILE A 130 9.15 -14.27 1.40
C ILE A 130 10.67 -14.35 1.51
N SER A 131 11.37 -13.24 1.73
CA SER A 131 12.84 -13.18 1.71
C SER A 131 13.40 -12.74 3.06
N GLY A 132 13.66 -13.70 3.94
CA GLY A 132 14.19 -13.48 5.27
C GLY A 132 13.96 -14.69 6.16
N ASP A 133 14.12 -14.53 7.48
CA ASP A 133 13.63 -15.52 8.44
C ASP A 133 12.10 -15.67 8.28
N ALA A 134 11.57 -16.88 8.44
CA ALA A 134 10.14 -17.12 8.33
C ALA A 134 9.34 -16.31 9.38
N VAL A 135 9.89 -16.08 10.57
CA VAL A 135 9.28 -15.21 11.59
C VAL A 135 9.28 -13.75 11.13
N GLU A 136 10.39 -13.24 10.59
CA GLU A 136 10.44 -11.86 10.04
C GLU A 136 9.42 -11.68 8.90
N CYS A 137 9.28 -12.69 8.04
CA CYS A 137 8.31 -12.72 6.96
C CYS A 137 6.86 -12.76 7.47
N SER A 138 6.56 -13.58 8.49
CA SER A 138 5.26 -13.59 9.17
C SER A 138 4.93 -12.25 9.81
N VAL A 139 5.93 -11.59 10.41
CA VAL A 139 5.72 -10.28 11.01
C VAL A 139 5.48 -9.20 9.95
N ASN A 140 6.19 -9.24 8.82
CA ASN A 140 5.90 -8.37 7.68
C ASN A 140 4.51 -8.61 7.10
N LEU A 141 4.11 -9.87 6.88
CA LEU A 141 2.82 -10.25 6.31
C LEU A 141 1.69 -10.05 7.32
N GLN A 142 1.62 -10.89 8.35
CA GLN A 142 0.43 -11.04 9.18
C GLN A 142 0.37 -10.02 10.32
N LEU A 143 1.51 -9.79 10.99
CA LEU A 143 1.52 -8.98 12.22
C LEU A 143 1.55 -7.48 11.94
N VAL A 144 2.09 -7.08 10.78
CA VAL A 144 2.17 -5.68 10.33
C VAL A 144 1.35 -5.48 9.06
N GLY A 145 1.67 -6.14 7.95
CA GLY A 145 1.02 -5.94 6.65
C GLY A 145 -0.49 -6.01 6.75
N GLU A 146 -1.02 -7.15 7.18
CA GLU A 146 -2.45 -7.40 7.34
C GLU A 146 -3.05 -6.64 8.52
N ALA A 147 -2.52 -6.86 9.72
CA ALA A 147 -3.13 -6.34 10.94
C ALA A 147 -3.03 -4.81 11.10
N CYS A 148 -2.03 -4.15 10.50
CA CYS A 148 -1.86 -2.69 10.55
C CYS A 148 -2.43 -2.01 9.30
N PHE A 149 -2.21 -2.60 8.11
CA PHE A 149 -2.55 -1.96 6.84
C PHE A 149 -3.67 -2.67 6.09
N THR A 150 -3.53 -3.92 5.63
CA THR A 150 -4.48 -4.55 4.69
C THR A 150 -5.89 -4.64 5.25
N ASN A 151 -6.08 -5.12 6.48
CA ASN A 151 -7.41 -5.29 7.05
C ASN A 151 -8.22 -3.97 7.10
N PRO A 152 -7.70 -2.87 7.68
CA PRO A 152 -8.41 -1.59 7.60
C PRO A 152 -8.39 -0.95 6.19
N LEU A 153 -7.34 -1.20 5.38
CA LEU A 153 -7.21 -0.69 4.01
C LEU A 153 -8.32 -1.23 3.11
N ILE A 154 -8.61 -2.53 3.15
CA ILE A 154 -9.62 -3.16 2.30
C ILE A 154 -10.97 -2.48 2.51
N VAL A 155 -11.39 -2.30 3.76
CA VAL A 155 -12.65 -1.60 4.10
C VAL A 155 -12.61 -0.15 3.59
N ALA A 156 -11.54 0.58 3.88
CA ALA A 156 -11.43 1.98 3.45
C ALA A 156 -11.51 2.13 1.93
N VAL A 157 -10.83 1.26 1.16
CA VAL A 157 -10.94 1.29 -0.30
C VAL A 157 -12.40 1.18 -0.76
N THR A 158 -13.25 0.43 -0.06
CA THR A 158 -14.69 0.35 -0.39
C THR A 158 -15.46 1.63 -0.08
N GLU A 159 -15.09 2.34 0.99
CA GLU A 159 -15.69 3.62 1.37
C GLU A 159 -15.33 4.71 0.34
N TRP A 160 -14.06 4.79 -0.04
CA TRP A 160 -13.60 5.73 -1.06
C TRP A 160 -14.14 5.36 -2.45
N ALA A 161 -14.26 4.06 -2.75
CA ALA A 161 -14.83 3.59 -4.01
C ALA A 161 -16.29 3.99 -4.18
N SER A 162 -17.14 3.64 -3.21
CA SER A 162 -18.57 3.98 -3.25
C SER A 162 -18.79 5.50 -3.29
N ALA A 163 -18.01 6.27 -2.52
CA ALA A 163 -18.04 7.73 -2.57
C ALA A 163 -17.72 8.30 -3.97
N ASN A 164 -16.92 7.57 -4.77
CA ASN A 164 -16.53 7.94 -6.13
C ASN A 164 -17.28 7.16 -7.23
N GLY A 165 -18.40 6.52 -6.89
CA GLY A 165 -19.30 5.84 -7.84
C GLY A 165 -18.88 4.44 -8.26
N ASP A 166 -17.92 3.83 -7.56
CA ASP A 166 -17.46 2.46 -7.79
C ASP A 166 -18.10 1.48 -6.80
N GLU A 167 -18.99 0.64 -7.33
CA GLU A 167 -19.64 -0.46 -6.62
C GLU A 167 -19.03 -1.83 -6.94
N ILE A 168 -18.07 -1.89 -7.87
CA ILE A 168 -17.35 -3.12 -8.25
C ILE A 168 -16.41 -3.49 -7.11
N THR A 169 -15.60 -2.53 -6.68
CA THR A 169 -14.59 -2.75 -5.64
C THR A 169 -15.23 -3.13 -4.31
N PRO A 170 -16.26 -2.44 -3.79
CA PRO A 170 -17.00 -2.88 -2.59
C PRO A 170 -17.51 -4.32 -2.68
N THR A 171 -18.05 -4.73 -3.84
CA THR A 171 -18.58 -6.09 -4.02
C THR A 171 -17.50 -7.16 -3.82
N VAL A 172 -16.27 -6.90 -4.26
CA VAL A 172 -15.15 -7.85 -4.16
C VAL A 172 -14.42 -7.71 -2.82
N PHE A 173 -14.03 -6.50 -2.46
CA PHE A 173 -13.16 -6.24 -1.31
C PHE A 173 -13.85 -6.53 0.02
N LEU A 174 -15.17 -6.29 0.14
CA LEU A 174 -15.91 -6.73 1.33
C LEU A 174 -15.99 -8.25 1.43
N SER A 175 -15.83 -9.00 0.34
CA SER A 175 -15.73 -10.45 0.40
C SER A 175 -14.33 -10.94 0.76
N ILE A 176 -13.28 -10.23 0.34
CA ILE A 176 -11.88 -10.47 0.76
C ILE A 176 -11.77 -10.27 2.27
N GLU A 177 -12.30 -9.15 2.79
CA GLU A 177 -12.21 -8.77 4.21
C GLU A 177 -12.71 -9.86 5.17
N THR A 178 -13.73 -10.63 4.79
CA THR A 178 -14.25 -11.72 5.63
C THR A 178 -13.24 -12.84 5.92
N ASP A 179 -12.09 -12.86 5.22
CA ASP A 179 -11.01 -13.83 5.40
C ASP A 179 -9.89 -13.33 6.31
N GLU A 180 -9.65 -12.02 6.33
CA GLU A 180 -8.49 -11.36 6.96
C GLU A 180 -8.36 -11.68 8.46
N LEU A 181 -9.47 -11.85 9.18
CA LEU A 181 -9.42 -12.22 10.60
C LEU A 181 -8.73 -13.58 10.84
N ARG A 182 -8.78 -14.52 9.89
CA ARG A 182 -8.05 -15.80 9.99
C ARG A 182 -6.55 -15.58 9.84
N HIS A 183 -6.14 -14.64 9.00
CA HIS A 183 -4.74 -14.35 8.70
C HIS A 183 -4.09 -13.58 9.85
N MET A 184 -4.81 -12.62 10.42
CA MET A 184 -4.43 -11.96 11.68
C MET A 184 -4.28 -12.96 12.84
N ALA A 185 -5.15 -13.98 12.91
CA ALA A 185 -5.04 -15.04 13.90
C ALA A 185 -3.80 -15.92 13.66
N ASN A 186 -3.42 -16.18 12.41
CA ASN A 186 -2.17 -16.86 12.08
C ASN A 186 -0.96 -16.06 12.58
N GLY A 187 -0.89 -14.76 12.34
CA GLY A 187 0.19 -13.90 12.87
C GLY A 187 0.27 -13.92 14.39
N TYR A 188 -0.88 -13.88 15.08
CA TYR A 188 -0.93 -14.04 16.53
C TYR A 188 -0.36 -15.41 16.95
N GLN A 189 -0.72 -16.49 16.25
CA GLN A 189 -0.22 -17.84 16.56
C GLN A 189 1.27 -18.03 16.22
N THR A 190 1.83 -17.30 15.25
CA THR A 190 3.29 -17.25 15.05
C THR A 190 3.96 -16.84 16.36
N VAL A 191 3.54 -15.72 16.95
CA VAL A 191 4.10 -15.21 18.21
C VAL A 191 3.90 -16.21 19.35
N VAL A 192 2.71 -16.79 19.50
CA VAL A 192 2.44 -17.80 20.54
C VAL A 192 3.37 -19.01 20.40
N SER A 193 3.58 -19.50 19.18
CA SER A 193 4.34 -20.72 18.93
C SER A 193 5.82 -20.59 19.31
N ILE A 194 6.37 -19.38 19.26
CA ILE A 194 7.77 -19.09 19.60
C ILE A 194 7.95 -18.44 20.98
N ALA A 195 6.87 -18.09 21.68
CA ALA A 195 6.94 -17.26 22.90
C ALA A 195 7.79 -17.85 24.03
N ASN A 196 7.88 -19.19 24.11
CA ASN A 196 8.69 -19.91 25.10
C ASN A 196 10.12 -20.24 24.62
N ASP A 197 10.47 -19.89 23.37
CA ASP A 197 11.84 -20.00 22.87
C ASP A 197 12.68 -18.81 23.39
N PRO A 198 13.82 -19.04 24.08
CA PRO A 198 14.73 -17.98 24.47
C PRO A 198 15.22 -17.09 23.32
N ALA A 199 15.19 -17.57 22.06
CA ALA A 199 15.50 -16.79 20.87
C ALA A 199 14.47 -15.68 20.63
N ALA A 200 13.18 -15.94 20.88
CA ALA A 200 12.13 -14.94 20.68
C ALA A 200 12.34 -13.69 21.55
N GLN A 201 12.78 -13.87 22.79
CA GLN A 201 13.12 -12.75 23.70
C GLN A 201 14.30 -11.90 23.20
N LYS A 202 15.16 -12.44 22.35
CA LYS A 202 16.33 -11.74 21.81
C LYS A 202 16.03 -11.04 20.48
N TYR A 203 15.27 -11.67 19.59
CA TYR A 203 15.19 -11.28 18.19
C TYR A 203 13.84 -10.70 17.77
N LEU A 204 12.72 -11.16 18.35
CA LEU A 204 11.37 -10.85 17.85
C LEU A 204 11.08 -9.34 17.77
N ASN A 205 11.48 -8.56 18.78
CA ASN A 205 11.23 -7.12 18.77
C ASN A 205 12.11 -6.37 17.73
N THR A 206 13.26 -6.91 17.38
CA THR A 206 14.12 -6.36 16.31
C THR A 206 13.47 -6.60 14.95
N ASP A 207 13.03 -7.84 14.69
CA ASP A 207 12.34 -8.21 13.46
C ASP A 207 11.02 -7.45 13.31
N LEU A 208 10.25 -7.31 14.40
CA LEU A 208 9.03 -6.51 14.42
C LEU A 208 9.29 -5.04 14.11
N ASN A 209 10.34 -4.45 14.68
CA ASN A 209 10.66 -3.07 14.36
C ASN A 209 11.08 -2.90 12.89
N ASN A 210 11.87 -3.84 12.36
CA ASN A 210 12.31 -3.82 10.98
C ASN A 210 11.15 -4.02 10.00
N ALA A 211 10.26 -4.96 10.28
CA ALA A 211 9.04 -5.21 9.51
C ALA A 211 8.09 -4.01 9.55
N PHE A 212 7.83 -3.46 10.75
CA PHE A 212 7.02 -2.25 10.89
C PHE A 212 7.57 -1.11 10.02
N TRP A 213 8.87 -0.83 10.13
CA TRP A 213 9.49 0.23 9.35
C TRP A 213 9.41 -0.06 7.85
N THR A 214 9.65 -1.30 7.43
CA THR A 214 9.55 -1.74 6.03
C THR A 214 8.17 -1.44 5.46
N GLN A 215 7.10 -1.90 6.12
CA GLN A 215 5.73 -1.75 5.63
C GLN A 215 5.30 -0.28 5.62
N GLN A 216 5.48 0.42 6.75
CA GLN A 216 5.03 1.81 6.87
C GLN A 216 5.77 2.75 5.90
N LYS A 217 7.05 2.47 5.60
CA LYS A 217 7.85 3.37 4.75
C LYS A 217 7.25 3.51 3.35
N TYR A 218 6.58 2.47 2.87
CA TYR A 218 5.84 2.51 1.60
C TYR A 218 4.39 2.97 1.80
N PHE A 219 3.64 2.37 2.72
CA PHE A 219 2.20 2.62 2.82
C PHE A 219 1.85 4.01 3.36
N THR A 220 2.66 4.57 4.25
CA THR A 220 2.45 5.91 4.78
C THR A 220 2.36 6.97 3.67
N PRO A 221 3.31 7.09 2.74
CA PRO A 221 3.17 8.04 1.63
C PRO A 221 2.22 7.56 0.52
N VAL A 222 2.20 6.27 0.19
CA VAL A 222 1.49 5.78 -1.00
C VAL A 222 -0.02 5.75 -0.81
N LEU A 223 -0.52 5.28 0.34
CA LEU A 223 -1.97 5.18 0.57
C LEU A 223 -2.62 6.56 0.64
N GLY A 224 -2.02 7.50 1.38
CA GLY A 224 -2.49 8.88 1.42
C GLY A 224 -2.52 9.54 0.04
N MET A 225 -1.51 9.25 -0.79
CA MET A 225 -1.47 9.77 -2.16
C MET A 225 -2.61 9.19 -3.01
N LEU A 226 -2.81 7.87 -2.97
CA LEU A 226 -3.86 7.20 -3.73
C LEU A 226 -5.26 7.65 -3.29
N PHE A 227 -5.50 7.78 -1.98
CA PHE A 227 -6.79 8.22 -1.47
C PHE A 227 -7.07 9.69 -1.79
N GLU A 228 -6.18 10.60 -1.42
CA GLU A 228 -6.49 12.03 -1.48
C GLU A 228 -6.38 12.60 -2.90
N TYR A 229 -5.38 12.20 -3.67
CA TYR A 229 -5.17 12.70 -5.03
C TYR A 229 -5.85 11.83 -6.11
N GLY A 230 -6.12 10.57 -5.80
CA GLY A 230 -6.80 9.63 -6.69
C GLY A 230 -8.34 9.71 -6.65
N SER A 231 -8.91 10.63 -5.86
CA SER A 231 -10.35 10.77 -5.68
C SER A 231 -10.86 12.17 -6.01
N LYS A 232 -12.15 12.27 -6.32
CA LYS A 232 -12.87 13.55 -6.32
C LYS A 232 -13.56 13.76 -4.98
N PHE A 233 -14.39 12.80 -4.57
CA PHE A 233 -15.07 12.84 -3.29
C PHE A 233 -14.18 12.27 -2.19
N LYS A 234 -13.91 13.10 -1.17
CA LYS A 234 -13.00 12.79 -0.06
C LYS A 234 -13.78 12.20 1.11
N VAL A 235 -13.25 11.15 1.73
CA VAL A 235 -13.86 10.53 2.93
C VAL A 235 -13.27 11.14 4.22
N GLU A 236 -11.95 11.07 4.38
CA GLU A 236 -11.24 11.57 5.56
C GLU A 236 -9.80 11.97 5.19
N PRO A 237 -9.19 13.01 5.81
CA PRO A 237 -7.77 13.27 5.62
C PRO A 237 -6.90 12.13 6.18
N TRP A 238 -5.95 11.68 5.37
CA TRP A 238 -5.06 10.56 5.61
C TRP A 238 -4.33 10.66 6.96
N VAL A 239 -3.94 11.86 7.40
CA VAL A 239 -3.29 12.02 8.72
C VAL A 239 -4.15 11.53 9.90
N LYS A 240 -5.48 11.65 9.81
CA LYS A 240 -6.40 11.12 10.83
C LYS A 240 -6.50 9.60 10.72
N THR A 241 -6.68 9.10 9.49
CA THR A 241 -6.73 7.68 9.19
C THR A 241 -5.48 6.95 9.65
N TRP A 242 -4.30 7.45 9.28
CA TRP A 242 -2.99 6.90 9.65
C TRP A 242 -2.80 6.85 11.16
N ASN A 243 -3.14 7.94 11.87
CA ASN A 243 -3.02 7.96 13.32
C ASN A 243 -3.93 6.91 13.97
N ARG A 244 -5.17 6.79 13.51
CA ARG A 244 -6.11 5.79 14.02
C ARG A 244 -5.60 4.37 13.77
N TRP A 245 -5.28 4.03 12.52
CA TRP A 245 -4.87 2.67 12.16
C TRP A 245 -3.55 2.27 12.79
N VAL A 246 -2.52 3.10 12.60
CA VAL A 246 -1.15 2.71 12.93
C VAL A 246 -0.83 2.97 14.40
N TYR A 247 -1.26 4.12 14.93
CA TYR A 247 -0.86 4.54 16.28
C TYR A 247 -1.80 4.04 17.37
N GLU A 248 -3.12 4.09 17.13
CA GLU A 248 -4.14 3.74 18.13
C GLU A 248 -4.52 2.26 18.04
N ASP A 249 -5.08 1.84 16.91
CA ASP A 249 -5.62 0.49 16.71
C ASP A 249 -4.51 -0.55 16.72
N TRP A 250 -3.50 -0.38 15.87
CA TRP A 250 -2.41 -1.34 15.75
C TRP A 250 -1.38 -1.20 16.87
N GLY A 251 -0.70 -0.03 16.93
CA GLY A 251 0.41 0.20 17.85
C GLY A 251 0.02 0.21 19.33
N GLY A 252 -1.24 0.53 19.62
CA GLY A 252 -1.83 0.50 20.95
C GLY A 252 -2.55 -0.82 21.24
N ILE A 253 -3.69 -1.05 20.60
CA ILE A 253 -4.61 -2.15 20.98
C ILE A 253 -4.09 -3.51 20.51
N TRP A 254 -3.78 -3.67 19.22
CA TRP A 254 -3.38 -4.95 18.64
C TRP A 254 -2.06 -5.46 19.23
N ILE A 255 -1.01 -4.64 19.17
CA ILE A 255 0.30 -4.98 19.76
C ILE A 255 0.20 -5.14 21.28
N GLY A 256 -0.64 -4.35 21.96
CA GLY A 256 -0.88 -4.48 23.39
C GLY A 256 -1.37 -5.87 23.82
N ARG A 257 -2.13 -6.58 22.96
CA ARG A 257 -2.56 -7.97 23.24
C ARG A 257 -1.40 -8.97 23.27
N LEU A 258 -0.30 -8.66 22.59
CA LEU A 258 0.88 -9.51 22.47
C LEU A 258 1.94 -9.23 23.54
N ALA A 259 1.76 -8.18 24.36
CA ALA A 259 2.71 -7.80 25.42
C ALA A 259 3.01 -8.94 26.40
N LYS A 260 2.02 -9.80 26.69
CA LYS A 260 2.19 -11.00 27.54
C LYS A 260 3.16 -12.05 26.96
N TYR A 261 3.51 -11.96 25.68
CA TYR A 261 4.51 -12.80 25.00
C TYR A 261 5.86 -12.08 24.81
N GLY A 262 6.04 -10.89 25.40
CA GLY A 262 7.27 -10.10 25.29
C GLY A 262 7.35 -9.18 24.08
N VAL A 263 6.24 -8.99 23.35
CA VAL A 263 6.16 -8.06 22.21
C VAL A 263 5.96 -6.62 22.69
N ASN A 264 6.72 -5.68 22.12
CA ASN A 264 6.61 -4.25 22.41
C ASN A 264 6.23 -3.47 21.15
N SER A 265 5.59 -2.32 21.32
CA SER A 265 5.39 -1.39 20.20
C SER A 265 6.75 -0.99 19.60
N PRO A 266 6.87 -0.92 18.25
CA PRO A 266 8.15 -0.63 17.61
C PRO A 266 8.75 0.70 18.09
N PRO A 267 10.06 0.76 18.43
CA PRO A 267 10.71 2.01 18.81
C PRO A 267 10.64 3.07 17.69
N SER A 268 10.59 2.65 16.42
CA SER A 268 10.47 3.54 15.26
C SER A 268 9.06 4.12 15.04
N LEU A 269 8.04 3.70 15.80
CA LEU A 269 6.64 4.15 15.64
C LEU A 269 6.48 5.68 15.75
N ARG A 270 7.25 6.32 16.64
CA ARG A 270 7.20 7.78 16.79
C ARG A 270 7.81 8.52 15.61
N ASP A 271 8.81 7.93 14.95
CA ASP A 271 9.44 8.54 13.78
C ASP A 271 8.51 8.40 12.57
N ALA A 272 7.89 7.23 12.39
CA ALA A 272 6.86 7.02 11.38
C ALA A 272 5.71 8.05 11.52
N LYS A 273 5.27 8.34 12.75
CA LYS A 273 4.23 9.35 13.02
C LYS A 273 4.63 10.77 12.61
N LYS A 274 5.89 11.15 12.79
CA LYS A 274 6.37 12.48 12.38
C LYS A 274 6.32 12.62 10.86
N ASP A 275 6.73 11.58 10.14
CA ASP A 275 6.76 11.60 8.66
C ASP A 275 5.37 11.51 8.03
N ALA A 276 4.42 10.84 8.68
CA ALA A 276 3.08 10.59 8.15
C ALA A 276 2.29 11.84 7.75
N TYR A 277 2.61 13.00 8.35
CA TYR A 277 1.88 14.24 8.08
C TYR A 277 2.03 14.72 6.63
N TRP A 278 3.26 14.75 6.09
CA TRP A 278 3.55 15.34 4.77
C TRP A 278 3.98 14.33 3.71
N ALA A 279 4.37 13.11 4.10
CA ALA A 279 5.05 12.17 3.20
C ALA A 279 4.24 11.84 1.93
N HIS A 280 2.91 11.79 2.00
CA HIS A 280 2.06 11.48 0.86
C HIS A 280 1.93 12.64 -0.14
N HIS A 281 1.97 13.90 0.33
CA HIS A 281 2.04 15.07 -0.53
C HIS A 281 3.41 15.20 -1.21
N ASP A 282 4.49 14.93 -0.45
CA ASP A 282 5.85 14.86 -0.98
C ASP A 282 5.96 13.81 -2.11
N LEU A 283 5.33 12.64 -1.92
CA LEU A 283 5.31 11.59 -2.93
C LEU A 283 4.47 11.98 -4.16
N PHE A 284 3.32 12.64 -3.98
CA PHE A 284 2.49 13.06 -5.12
C PHE A 284 3.23 13.99 -6.08
N LEU A 285 4.03 14.93 -5.57
CA LEU A 285 4.87 15.79 -6.41
C LEU A 285 5.76 14.96 -7.34
N LEU A 286 6.39 13.91 -6.81
CA LEU A 286 7.28 13.04 -7.58
C LEU A 286 6.51 12.14 -8.54
N ALA A 287 5.39 11.56 -8.10
CA ALA A 287 4.53 10.75 -8.94
C ALA A 287 4.00 11.53 -10.13
N TYR A 288 3.54 12.78 -9.91
CA TYR A 288 3.07 13.66 -10.96
C TYR A 288 4.21 14.13 -11.87
N ALA A 289 5.38 14.47 -11.31
CA ALA A 289 6.54 14.85 -12.14
C ALA A 289 7.03 13.73 -13.06
N LEU A 290 6.83 12.47 -12.65
CA LEU A 290 7.20 11.27 -13.38
C LEU A 290 5.99 10.57 -14.02
N TRP A 291 4.88 11.28 -14.25
CA TRP A 291 3.63 10.71 -14.79
C TRP A 291 3.81 9.83 -16.05
N PRO A 292 4.77 10.09 -16.99
CA PRO A 292 4.94 9.24 -18.17
C PRO A 292 5.43 7.81 -17.85
N THR A 293 5.90 7.57 -16.61
CA THR A 293 6.37 6.24 -16.17
C THR A 293 5.26 5.40 -15.54
N GLY A 294 4.08 5.98 -15.32
CA GLY A 294 2.90 5.28 -14.80
C GLY A 294 2.16 4.48 -15.88
N PHE A 295 1.18 3.70 -15.42
CA PHE A 295 0.23 2.96 -16.27
C PHE A 295 -1.22 3.41 -15.98
N PHE A 296 -1.36 4.60 -15.44
CA PHE A 296 -2.58 5.24 -14.98
C PHE A 296 -2.50 6.74 -15.30
N ARG A 297 -3.64 7.39 -15.46
CA ARG A 297 -3.72 8.83 -15.72
C ARG A 297 -3.86 9.58 -14.40
N LEU A 298 -3.13 10.70 -14.31
CA LEU A 298 -3.18 11.59 -13.16
C LEU A 298 -3.99 12.85 -13.50
N SER A 299 -4.44 13.54 -12.46
CA SER A 299 -5.06 14.85 -12.56
C SER A 299 -4.46 15.77 -11.51
N LEU A 300 -4.24 17.04 -11.87
CA LEU A 300 -3.96 18.05 -10.86
C LEU A 300 -5.17 18.23 -9.92
N PRO A 301 -4.95 18.57 -8.65
CA PRO A 301 -5.98 19.09 -7.76
C PRO A 301 -6.72 20.27 -8.43
N ASP A 302 -8.05 20.23 -8.42
CA ASP A 302 -8.87 21.37 -8.81
C ASP A 302 -9.05 22.36 -7.64
N GLU A 303 -9.81 23.44 -7.84
CA GLU A 303 -9.98 24.48 -6.81
C GLU A 303 -10.59 23.93 -5.51
N GLU A 304 -11.59 23.06 -5.62
CA GLU A 304 -12.24 22.43 -4.46
C GLU A 304 -11.27 21.48 -3.74
N ASP A 305 -10.46 20.71 -4.50
CA ASP A 305 -9.42 19.87 -3.92
C ASP A 305 -8.38 20.71 -3.17
N MET A 306 -7.91 21.82 -3.76
CA MET A 306 -6.91 22.69 -3.15
C MET A 306 -7.43 23.35 -1.87
N GLU A 307 -8.69 23.79 -1.84
CA GLU A 307 -9.33 24.30 -0.62
C GLU A 307 -9.41 23.22 0.45
N TRP A 308 -9.80 22.00 0.09
CA TRP A 308 -9.84 20.87 1.02
C TRP A 308 -8.46 20.52 1.57
N PHE A 309 -7.42 20.51 0.71
CA PHE A 309 -6.04 20.25 1.13
C PHE A 309 -5.55 21.32 2.10
N GLU A 310 -5.73 22.61 1.81
CA GLU A 310 -5.30 23.68 2.72
C GLU A 310 -6.07 23.66 4.04
N ALA A 311 -7.37 23.34 4.02
CA ALA A 311 -8.18 23.24 5.24
C ALA A 311 -7.73 22.10 6.17
N ASN A 312 -7.29 20.96 5.62
CA ASN A 312 -6.87 19.80 6.40
C ASN A 312 -5.35 19.77 6.67
N TYR A 313 -4.57 20.42 5.82
CA TYR A 313 -3.12 20.51 5.88
C TYR A 313 -2.65 21.96 5.71
N PRO A 314 -2.86 22.84 6.72
CA PRO A 314 -2.46 24.25 6.61
C PRO A 314 -1.00 24.43 6.20
N GLY A 315 -0.76 25.25 5.18
CA GLY A 315 0.53 25.41 4.53
C GLY A 315 0.81 24.43 3.40
N TRP A 316 -0.21 23.70 2.92
CA TRP A 316 -0.14 22.91 1.69
C TRP A 316 -0.13 23.82 0.47
N ASP A 317 -0.99 24.85 0.44
CA ASP A 317 -1.14 25.73 -0.72
C ASP A 317 0.11 26.57 -0.98
N ALA A 318 0.72 27.08 0.08
CA ALA A 318 1.95 27.88 0.03
C ALA A 318 3.15 27.10 -0.53
N HIS A 319 3.08 25.77 -0.56
CA HIS A 319 4.15 24.88 -1.04
C HIS A 319 3.72 24.07 -2.26
N TYR A 320 2.91 23.03 -2.05
CA TYR A 320 2.47 22.11 -3.11
C TYR A 320 1.52 22.80 -4.09
N GLY A 321 0.51 23.53 -3.58
CA GLY A 321 -0.46 24.23 -4.42
C GLY A 321 0.22 25.22 -5.37
N LYS A 322 1.19 26.00 -4.86
CA LYS A 322 2.02 26.90 -5.65
C LYS A 322 2.78 26.18 -6.77
N ILE A 323 3.47 25.08 -6.46
CA ILE A 323 4.24 24.29 -7.45
C ILE A 323 3.32 23.71 -8.53
N LEU A 324 2.20 23.11 -8.12
CA LEU A 324 1.26 22.47 -9.05
C LEU A 324 0.58 23.49 -9.98
N ARG A 325 0.25 24.69 -9.48
CA ARG A 325 -0.24 25.81 -10.32
C ARG A 325 0.81 26.30 -11.30
N GLU A 326 2.08 26.38 -10.89
CA GLU A 326 3.18 26.73 -11.79
C GLU A 326 3.32 25.68 -12.91
N TRP A 327 3.29 24.39 -12.58
CA TRP A 327 3.34 23.32 -13.58
C TRP A 327 2.16 23.38 -14.55
N LYS A 328 0.97 23.69 -14.05
CA LYS A 328 -0.22 23.91 -14.90
C LYS A 328 -0.02 25.09 -15.85
N ALA A 329 0.51 26.21 -15.35
CA ALA A 329 0.80 27.40 -16.16
C ALA A 329 1.87 27.15 -17.23
N LEU A 330 2.82 26.25 -16.96
CA LEU A 330 3.82 25.77 -17.93
C LEU A 330 3.27 24.73 -18.92
N GLY A 331 2.00 24.35 -18.80
CA GLY A 331 1.31 23.46 -19.75
C GLY A 331 1.57 21.97 -19.54
N CYS A 332 1.74 21.50 -18.29
CA CYS A 332 2.04 20.08 -18.00
C CYS A 332 0.96 19.08 -18.45
N GLU A 333 -0.27 19.54 -18.70
CA GLU A 333 -1.39 18.74 -19.23
C GLU A 333 -1.59 18.93 -20.75
N ASP A 334 -0.93 19.90 -21.39
CA ASP A 334 -1.00 20.14 -22.82
C ASP A 334 0.11 19.36 -23.56
N PRO A 335 -0.20 18.36 -24.39
CA PRO A 335 0.81 17.60 -25.11
C PRO A 335 1.64 18.44 -26.10
N LYS A 336 1.22 19.67 -26.43
CA LYS A 336 1.97 20.58 -27.30
C LYS A 336 3.00 21.44 -26.56
N SER A 337 2.97 21.46 -25.22
CA SER A 337 3.86 22.33 -24.43
C SER A 337 5.33 21.90 -24.46
N GLY A 338 5.59 20.60 -24.67
CA GLY A 338 6.92 20.01 -24.53
C GLY A 338 7.45 20.02 -23.09
N PHE A 339 6.59 20.35 -22.10
CA PHE A 339 6.95 20.46 -20.70
C PHE A 339 6.59 19.19 -19.92
N LEU A 340 7.57 18.66 -19.18
CA LEU A 340 7.35 17.65 -18.15
C LEU A 340 7.86 18.16 -16.80
N PRO A 341 7.13 17.99 -15.69
CA PRO A 341 7.55 18.59 -14.43
C PRO A 341 8.88 18.04 -13.87
N ILE A 342 9.32 16.85 -14.28
CA ILE A 342 10.68 16.38 -13.97
C ILE A 342 11.78 17.32 -14.51
N GLN A 343 11.55 18.00 -15.64
CA GLN A 343 12.47 19.01 -16.16
C GLN A 343 12.55 20.23 -15.23
N TRP A 344 11.41 20.66 -14.69
CA TRP A 344 11.34 21.74 -13.71
C TRP A 344 12.12 21.39 -12.44
N LEU A 345 11.97 20.15 -11.95
CA LEU A 345 12.74 19.67 -10.79
C LEU A 345 14.25 19.78 -11.04
N VAL A 346 14.73 19.27 -12.19
CA VAL A 346 16.16 19.31 -12.55
C VAL A 346 16.66 20.75 -12.70
N GLN A 347 15.92 21.62 -13.38
CA GLN A 347 16.31 23.01 -13.63
C GLN A 347 16.40 23.84 -12.35
N ASN A 348 15.59 23.52 -11.33
CA ASN A 348 15.58 24.20 -10.04
C ASN A 348 16.45 23.51 -8.98
N GLY A 349 17.27 22.52 -9.34
CA GLY A 349 18.18 21.83 -8.41
C GLY A 349 17.48 20.85 -7.46
N HIS A 350 16.26 20.44 -7.77
CA HIS A 350 15.49 19.45 -7.02
C HIS A 350 15.78 18.05 -7.53
N GLN A 351 16.89 17.46 -7.07
CA GLN A 351 17.25 16.09 -7.45
C GLN A 351 16.32 15.07 -6.77
N VAL A 352 15.87 14.09 -7.55
CA VAL A 352 15.09 12.95 -7.09
C VAL A 352 16.03 11.78 -6.87
N TYR A 353 15.98 11.19 -5.68
CA TYR A 353 16.72 9.98 -5.31
C TYR A 353 15.75 8.82 -5.10
N VAL A 354 16.30 7.61 -5.11
CA VAL A 354 15.57 6.38 -4.74
C VAL A 354 16.28 5.78 -3.55
N ASP A 355 15.55 5.50 -2.48
CA ASP A 355 16.12 4.83 -1.32
C ASP A 355 16.56 3.42 -1.69
N ARG A 356 17.80 3.06 -1.31
CA ARG A 356 18.39 1.75 -1.63
C ARG A 356 17.61 0.59 -1.01
N VAL A 357 16.94 0.80 0.12
CA VAL A 357 16.25 -0.26 0.87
C VAL A 357 14.77 -0.33 0.50
N SER A 358 14.01 0.73 0.76
CA SER A 358 12.56 0.77 0.56
C SER A 358 12.13 0.99 -0.89
N GLN A 359 13.03 1.46 -1.75
CA GLN A 359 12.75 1.89 -3.13
C GLN A 359 11.80 3.09 -3.24
N VAL A 360 11.46 3.75 -2.14
CA VAL A 360 10.60 4.93 -2.15
C VAL A 360 11.38 6.12 -2.74
N PRO A 361 10.83 6.81 -3.76
CA PRO A 361 11.44 8.03 -4.28
C PRO A 361 11.38 9.16 -3.25
N PHE A 362 12.42 10.00 -3.19
CA PHE A 362 12.44 11.16 -2.30
C PHE A 362 13.22 12.33 -2.92
N CYS A 363 12.82 13.55 -2.58
CA CYS A 363 13.47 14.79 -2.99
C CYS A 363 13.76 15.67 -1.76
N PRO A 364 14.97 15.59 -1.18
CA PRO A 364 15.29 16.25 0.10
C PRO A 364 15.11 17.76 0.09
N THR A 365 15.26 18.41 -1.06
CA THR A 365 15.19 19.88 -1.17
C THR A 365 13.76 20.41 -1.29
N LEU A 366 12.77 19.53 -1.52
CA LEU A 366 11.35 19.88 -1.59
C LEU A 366 10.51 19.23 -0.48
N ALA A 367 10.99 18.13 0.11
CA ALA A 367 10.26 17.38 1.10
C ALA A 367 9.97 18.22 2.35
N LYS A 368 8.75 18.12 2.89
CA LYS A 368 8.39 18.65 4.20
C LYS A 368 8.53 17.60 5.31
N CYS A 369 8.64 16.32 4.96
CA CYS A 369 8.92 15.23 5.92
C CYS A 369 10.37 15.26 6.45
N SER A 370 10.64 14.45 7.49
CA SER A 370 11.93 14.49 8.21
C SER A 370 13.05 13.66 7.57
N GLY A 371 12.75 12.97 6.45
CA GLY A 371 13.73 12.18 5.71
C GLY A 371 14.94 13.01 5.28
N SER A 372 16.13 12.42 5.39
CA SER A 372 17.39 13.09 5.07
C SER A 372 18.23 12.26 4.10
N LEU A 373 19.00 12.92 3.23
CA LEU A 373 19.85 12.22 2.28
C LEU A 373 21.16 11.80 2.95
N ARG A 374 21.46 10.50 2.91
CA ARG A 374 22.81 9.96 3.14
C ARG A 374 23.28 9.26 1.88
N VAL A 375 24.53 9.45 1.50
CA VAL A 375 25.14 8.78 0.35
C VAL A 375 26.42 8.10 0.80
N HIS A 376 26.45 6.78 0.70
CA HIS A 376 27.62 5.96 0.95
C HIS A 376 28.22 5.45 -0.35
N GLU A 377 29.53 5.28 -0.37
CA GLU A 377 30.23 4.54 -1.42
C GLU A 377 30.77 3.24 -0.85
N PHE A 378 30.34 2.11 -1.40
CA PHE A 378 30.80 0.78 -1.00
C PHE A 378 31.16 -0.01 -2.24
N ASN A 379 32.38 -0.55 -2.27
CA ASN A 379 32.91 -1.30 -3.41
C ASN A 379 32.74 -0.57 -4.77
N GLY A 380 32.98 0.75 -4.78
CA GLY A 380 32.87 1.60 -5.98
C GLY A 380 31.44 1.89 -6.45
N GLN A 381 30.41 1.54 -5.67
CA GLN A 381 29.02 1.86 -5.96
C GLN A 381 28.46 2.85 -4.95
N LYS A 382 27.65 3.81 -5.43
CA LYS A 382 26.95 4.78 -4.58
C LYS A 382 25.57 4.26 -4.17
N HIS A 383 25.23 4.48 -2.91
CA HIS A 383 23.95 4.08 -2.31
C HIS A 383 23.34 5.28 -1.59
N SER A 384 22.08 5.61 -1.91
CA SER A 384 21.32 6.68 -1.27
C SER A 384 20.31 6.14 -0.26
N PHE A 385 20.23 6.78 0.90
CA PHE A 385 19.30 6.43 1.98
C PHE A 385 18.47 7.63 2.40
N SER A 386 17.22 7.38 2.79
CA SER A 386 16.27 8.42 3.23
C SER A 386 16.04 8.51 4.74
N ASP A 387 16.48 7.50 5.52
CA ASP A 387 16.29 7.44 6.97
C ASP A 387 17.30 6.52 7.66
N ASP A 388 17.44 6.67 8.99
CA ASP A 388 18.39 5.92 9.81
C ASP A 388 18.02 4.42 9.92
N TRP A 389 16.73 4.09 9.88
CA TRP A 389 16.27 2.72 10.04
C TRP A 389 16.59 1.88 8.80
N GLY A 390 16.36 2.41 7.59
CA GLY A 390 16.74 1.79 6.33
C GLY A 390 18.25 1.77 6.13
N GLU A 391 18.97 2.85 6.47
CA GLU A 391 20.44 2.86 6.43
C GLU A 391 21.05 1.76 7.30
N ARG A 392 20.55 1.58 8.54
CA ARG A 392 20.97 0.49 9.43
C ARG A 392 20.69 -0.89 8.84
N MET A 393 19.59 -1.09 8.11
CA MET A 393 19.31 -2.38 7.47
C MET A 393 20.30 -2.71 6.35
N TRP A 394 20.92 -1.69 5.75
CA TRP A 394 21.89 -1.86 4.68
C TRP A 394 23.33 -2.01 5.18
N MET A 395 23.70 -1.27 6.24
CA MET A 395 25.01 -1.36 6.90
C MET A 395 25.16 -2.69 7.65
#